data_AF-A0A2N5TFB3-F1
#
_entry.id   AF-A0A2N5TFB3-F1
#
_cell.length_a   1.000
_cell.length_b   1.000
_cell.length_c   1.000
_cell.angle_alpha   90.00
_cell.angle_beta   90.00
_cell.angle_gamma   90.00
#
_symmetry.space_group_name_H-M   'P 1'
#
loop_
_entity.id
_entity.type
_entity.pdbx_description
1 polymer ?
#
loop_
_entity_poly.entity_id
_entity_poly.type
_entity_poly.pdbx_seq_one_letter_code
_entity_poly.pdbx_strand_id
1 'polypeptide(L)'
;MAVRRRISEARSPTNTLLGFYLQDGTRYNLTKSWVRHVLQGAWKKGNYEGISGHSFRVGGASLRFALDIPVEEIMKLGCWVLDCYKLYIQEYTKAEVKETKALLAQLEACWCNANQTC
;
A
#
# COMPACT_ATOMS: atom_id res chain seq x y z
N MET A 1 -12.40 9.75 3.59
CA MET A 1 -11.42 8.75 3.12
C MET A 1 -10.76 9.17 1.81
N ALA A 2 -9.49 8.82 1.61
CA ALA A 2 -8.71 9.18 0.41
C ALA A 2 -9.32 8.71 -0.92
N VAL A 3 -9.87 7.48 -0.96
CA VAL A 3 -10.47 6.92 -2.18
C VAL A 3 -11.69 7.72 -2.64
N ARG A 4 -12.60 8.10 -1.74
CA ARG A 4 -13.76 8.95 -2.08
C ARG A 4 -13.34 10.31 -2.66
N ARG A 5 -12.28 10.91 -2.11
CA ARG A 5 -11.70 12.15 -2.66
C ARG A 5 -11.18 11.97 -4.07
N ARG A 6 -10.53 10.84 -4.37
CA ARG A 6 -10.06 10.51 -5.72
C ARG A 6 -11.19 10.22 -6.70
N ILE A 7 -12.25 9.51 -6.27
CA ILE A 7 -13.44 9.30 -7.09
C ILE A 7 -14.10 10.64 -7.44
N SER A 8 -14.26 11.53 -6.46
CA SER A 8 -14.80 12.88 -6.70
C SER A 8 -13.90 13.71 -7.61
N GLU A 9 -12.57 13.61 -7.47
CA GLU A 9 -11.60 14.30 -8.33
C GLU A 9 -11.62 13.77 -9.77
N ALA A 10 -11.87 12.47 -9.97
CA ALA A 10 -11.91 11.89 -11.31
C ALA A 10 -13.02 12.46 -12.20
N ARG A 11 -14.07 13.08 -11.62
CA ARG A 11 -15.21 13.78 -12.27
C ARG A 11 -16.06 12.97 -13.27
N SER A 12 -15.55 11.86 -13.78
CA SER A 12 -16.22 10.98 -14.74
C SER A 12 -15.93 9.52 -14.41
N PRO A 13 -16.90 8.60 -14.57
CA PRO A 13 -16.69 7.15 -14.45
C PRO A 13 -15.70 6.58 -15.47
N THR A 14 -15.48 7.27 -16.60
CA THR A 14 -14.55 6.83 -17.66
C THR A 14 -13.11 7.22 -17.38
N ASN A 15 -12.86 8.08 -16.39
CA ASN A 15 -11.52 8.51 -16.01
C ASN A 15 -10.87 7.50 -15.06
N THR A 16 -9.56 7.32 -15.16
CA THR A 16 -8.83 6.49 -14.19
C THR A 16 -8.85 7.15 -12.81
N LEU A 17 -8.91 6.33 -11.75
CA LEU A 17 -8.95 6.81 -10.36
C LEU A 17 -7.73 7.68 -10.00
N LEU A 18 -6.58 7.39 -10.61
CA LEU A 18 -5.34 8.12 -10.39
C LEU A 18 -5.02 8.94 -11.65
N GLY A 19 -4.99 10.26 -11.48
CA GLY A 19 -4.66 11.24 -12.50
C GLY A 19 -4.61 12.64 -11.90
N PHE A 20 -4.34 13.64 -12.73
CA PHE A 20 -4.43 15.04 -12.36
C PHE A 20 -4.86 15.88 -13.56
N TYR A 21 -5.35 17.09 -13.28
CA TYR A 21 -5.70 18.08 -14.29
C TYR A 21 -4.60 19.13 -14.40
N LEU A 22 -4.30 19.54 -15.64
CA LEU A 22 -3.52 20.74 -15.90
C LEU A 22 -4.41 21.99 -15.80
N GLN A 23 -3.79 23.17 -15.84
CA GLN A 23 -4.49 24.46 -15.74
C GLN A 23 -5.50 24.68 -16.88
N ASP A 24 -5.26 24.08 -18.04
CA ASP A 24 -6.15 24.10 -19.21
C ASP A 24 -7.38 23.17 -19.07
N GLY A 25 -7.47 22.40 -17.99
CA GLY A 25 -8.54 21.43 -17.75
C GLY A 25 -8.31 20.06 -18.40
N THR A 26 -7.17 19.83 -19.04
CA THR A 26 -6.81 18.52 -19.62
C THR A 26 -6.46 17.52 -18.52
N ARG A 27 -7.03 16.31 -18.57
CA ARG A 27 -6.71 15.22 -17.62
C ARG A 27 -5.55 14.36 -18.12
N TYR A 28 -4.61 14.10 -17.24
CA TYR A 28 -3.54 13.13 -17.44
C TYR A 28 -3.69 11.96 -16.49
N ASN A 29 -3.75 10.77 -17.05
CA ASN A 29 -3.78 9.53 -16.28
C ASN A 29 -2.37 9.14 -15.88
N LEU A 30 -2.21 8.64 -14.64
CA LEU A 30 -0.89 8.22 -14.18
C LEU A 30 -0.45 6.94 -14.89
N THR A 31 0.71 6.98 -15.54
CA THR A 31 1.30 5.80 -16.16
C THR A 31 2.17 5.05 -15.16
N LYS A 32 2.33 3.74 -15.36
CA LYS A 32 3.21 2.89 -14.55
C LYS A 32 4.65 3.42 -14.51
N SER A 33 5.16 3.90 -15.65
CA SER A 33 6.52 4.44 -15.76
C SER A 33 6.70 5.68 -14.89
N TRP A 34 5.78 6.63 -14.98
CA TRP A 34 5.84 7.87 -14.21
C TRP A 34 5.73 7.61 -12.71
N VAL A 35 4.77 6.77 -12.30
CA VAL A 35 4.61 6.38 -10.88
C VAL A 35 5.87 5.70 -10.37
N ARG A 36 6.45 4.77 -11.13
CA ARG A 36 7.69 4.10 -10.74
C ARG A 36 8.84 5.09 -10.56
N HIS A 37 9.00 6.03 -11.50
CA HIS A 37 10.06 7.03 -11.44
C HIS A 37 9.93 7.93 -10.21
N VAL A 38 8.73 8.46 -9.94
CA VAL A 38 8.47 9.30 -8.77
C VAL A 38 8.72 8.54 -7.47
N LEU A 39 8.20 7.31 -7.36
CA LEU A 39 8.38 6.48 -6.16
C LEU A 39 9.85 6.12 -5.95
N GLN A 40 10.58 5.75 -6.99
CA GLN A 40 12.02 5.48 -6.90
C GLN A 40 12.80 6.69 -6.39
N GLY A 41 12.46 7.89 -6.86
CA GLY A 41 13.05 9.14 -6.35
C GLY A 41 12.76 9.35 -4.86
N ALA A 42 11.52 9.11 -4.43
CA ALA A 42 11.13 9.21 -3.02
C ALA A 42 11.87 8.20 -2.12
N TRP A 43 11.94 6.94 -2.57
CA TRP A 43 12.67 5.89 -1.85
C TRP A 43 14.15 6.19 -1.73
N LYS A 44 14.78 6.65 -2.82
CA LYS A 44 16.18 7.06 -2.81
C LYS A 44 16.44 8.18 -1.80
N LYS A 45 15.57 9.19 -1.75
CA LYS A 45 15.70 10.30 -0.79
C LYS A 45 15.62 9.84 0.67
N GLY A 46 14.90 8.74 0.93
CA GLY A 46 14.80 8.12 2.26
C GLY A 46 15.82 7.02 2.54
N ASN A 47 16.83 6.80 1.67
CA ASN A 47 17.76 5.66 1.74
C ASN A 47 17.09 4.27 1.69
N TYR A 48 15.94 4.16 1.01
CA TYR A 48 15.20 2.91 0.80
C TYR A 48 15.34 2.37 -0.63
N GLU A 49 16.55 2.42 -1.18
CA GLU A 49 16.80 1.96 -2.55
C GLU A 49 16.42 0.48 -2.74
N GLY A 50 15.98 0.11 -3.94
CA GLY A 50 15.56 -1.26 -4.26
C GLY A 50 14.10 -1.60 -3.93
N ILE A 51 13.38 -0.76 -3.17
CA ILE A 51 11.95 -0.95 -2.92
C ILE A 51 11.14 -0.70 -4.20
N SER A 52 10.21 -1.62 -4.50
CA SER A 52 9.28 -1.52 -5.62
C SER A 52 7.85 -1.83 -5.17
N GLY A 53 6.87 -1.60 -6.06
CA GLY A 53 5.49 -2.03 -5.79
C GLY A 53 5.35 -3.53 -5.49
N HIS A 54 6.25 -4.36 -6.02
CA HIS A 54 6.28 -5.80 -5.70
C HIS A 54 6.67 -6.02 -4.23
N SER A 55 7.66 -5.28 -3.72
CA SER A 55 8.10 -5.34 -2.33
C SER A 55 6.95 -5.08 -1.34
N PHE A 56 6.08 -4.11 -1.65
CA PHE A 56 4.88 -3.85 -0.83
C PHE A 56 3.88 -5.01 -0.85
N ARG A 57 3.72 -5.68 -1.99
CA ARG A 57 2.85 -6.86 -2.11
C ARG A 57 3.41 -8.04 -1.30
N VAL A 58 4.72 -8.27 -1.36
CA VAL A 58 5.40 -9.28 -0.53
C VAL A 58 5.20 -8.94 0.94
N GLY A 59 5.64 -7.75 1.37
CA GLY A 59 5.58 -7.35 2.78
C GLY A 59 4.15 -7.35 3.35
N GLY A 60 3.15 -6.94 2.56
CA GLY A 60 1.75 -7.00 2.99
C GLY A 60 1.23 -8.42 3.21
N ALA A 61 1.66 -9.38 2.40
CA ALA A 61 1.30 -10.79 2.59
C ALA A 61 2.05 -11.42 3.77
N SER A 62 3.36 -11.17 3.89
CA SER A 62 4.17 -11.65 5.01
C SER A 62 3.64 -11.09 6.34
N LEU A 63 3.27 -9.80 6.38
CA LEU A 63 2.67 -9.17 7.56
C LEU A 63 1.34 -9.83 7.94
N ARG A 64 0.42 -10.04 6.99
CA ARG A 64 -0.86 -10.70 7.27
C ARG A 64 -0.67 -12.12 7.77
N PHE A 65 0.27 -12.85 7.18
CA PHE A 65 0.60 -14.21 7.64
C PHE A 65 1.14 -14.21 9.07
N ALA A 66 2.04 -13.27 9.40
CA ALA A 66 2.58 -13.09 10.75
C ALA A 66 1.54 -12.67 11.81
N LEU A 67 0.42 -12.12 11.37
CA LEU A 67 -0.74 -11.76 12.21
C LEU A 67 -1.78 -12.87 12.28
N ASP A 68 -1.44 -14.09 11.84
CA ASP A 68 -2.31 -15.27 11.86
C ASP A 68 -3.61 -15.10 11.04
N ILE A 69 -3.58 -14.22 10.02
CA ILE A 69 -4.70 -14.09 9.08
C ILE A 69 -4.80 -15.38 8.25
N PRO A 70 -6.00 -15.96 8.05
CA PRO A 70 -6.17 -17.17 7.26
C PRO A 70 -5.55 -17.05 5.86
N VAL A 71 -4.86 -18.11 5.44
CA VAL A 71 -4.16 -18.16 4.15
C VAL A 71 -5.12 -17.93 2.99
N GLU A 72 -6.36 -18.44 3.09
CA GLU A 72 -7.39 -18.28 2.08
C GLU A 72 -7.75 -16.80 1.86
N GLU A 73 -7.75 -15.99 2.93
CA GLU A 73 -7.98 -14.55 2.85
C GLU A 73 -6.77 -13.85 2.21
N ILE A 74 -5.55 -14.24 2.59
CA ILE A 74 -4.31 -13.71 2.01
C ILE A 74 -4.27 -13.99 0.49
N MET A 75 -4.59 -15.22 0.10
CA MET A 75 -4.68 -15.63 -1.31
C MET A 75 -5.75 -14.84 -2.06
N LYS A 76 -6.94 -14.67 -1.48
CA LYS A 76 -8.03 -13.89 -2.06
C LYS A 76 -7.61 -12.44 -2.31
N LEU A 77 -6.96 -11.78 -1.33
CA LEU A 77 -6.50 -10.40 -1.44
C LEU A 77 -5.31 -10.24 -2.40
N GLY A 78 -4.43 -11.23 -2.44
CA GLY A 78 -3.33 -11.29 -3.40
C GLY A 78 -3.76 -11.65 -4.82
N CYS A 79 -4.99 -12.12 -5.03
CA CYS A 79 -5.42 -12.77 -6.26
C CYS A 79 -4.51 -13.96 -6.64
N TRP A 80 -4.10 -14.76 -5.65
CA TRP A 80 -3.33 -15.98 -5.85
C TRP A 80 -4.27 -17.18 -5.96
N VAL A 81 -4.10 -17.95 -7.02
CA VAL A 81 -4.93 -19.14 -7.31
C VAL A 81 -4.27 -20.44 -6.83
N LEU A 82 -2.95 -20.42 -6.66
CA LEU A 82 -2.13 -21.55 -6.25
C LEU A 82 -1.25 -21.16 -5.06
N ASP A 83 -0.45 -22.12 -4.60
CA ASP A 83 0.50 -21.99 -3.50
C ASP A 83 1.67 -21.01 -3.75
N CYS A 84 1.62 -20.17 -4.78
CA CYS A 84 2.65 -19.18 -5.06
C CYS A 84 2.77 -18.10 -3.97
N TYR A 85 1.78 -17.99 -3.08
CA TYR A 85 1.86 -17.15 -1.88
C TYR A 85 3.00 -17.59 -0.93
N LYS A 86 3.38 -18.88 -0.93
CA LYS A 86 4.47 -19.42 -0.09
C LYS A 86 5.82 -18.79 -0.40
N LEU A 87 6.05 -18.37 -1.64
CA LEU A 87 7.27 -17.66 -2.05
C LEU A 87 7.38 -16.25 -1.45
N TYR A 88 6.27 -15.72 -0.94
CA TYR A 88 6.17 -14.37 -0.40
C TYR A 88 5.98 -14.34 1.11
N ILE A 89 5.78 -15.50 1.74
CA ILE A 89 5.74 -15.58 3.20
C ILE A 89 7.17 -15.61 3.72
N GLN A 90 7.48 -14.65 4.56
CA GLN A 90 8.68 -14.67 5.38
C GLN A 90 8.30 -15.14 6.78
N GLU A 91 9.10 -16.03 7.35
CA GLU A 91 8.96 -16.41 8.75
C GLU A 91 9.56 -15.32 9.63
N TYR A 92 8.81 -14.92 10.65
CA TYR A 92 9.24 -13.95 11.64
C TYR A 92 9.28 -14.61 13.01
N THR A 93 10.26 -14.22 13.81
CA THR A 93 10.35 -14.63 15.20
C THR A 93 9.19 -14.04 16.01
N LYS A 94 8.83 -14.71 17.12
CA LYS A 94 7.80 -14.19 18.04
C LYS A 94 8.13 -12.79 18.56
N ALA A 95 9.42 -12.45 18.67
CA ALA A 95 9.87 -11.12 19.10
C ALA A 95 9.56 -10.05 18.04
N GLU A 96 9.90 -10.30 16.77
CA GLU A 96 9.62 -9.39 15.65
C GLU A 96 8.11 -9.17 15.47
N VAL A 97 7.31 -10.23 15.61
CA VAL A 97 5.85 -10.12 15.56
C VAL A 97 5.32 -9.26 16.71
N LYS A 98 5.84 -9.44 17.92
CA LYS A 98 5.45 -8.65 19.10
C LYS A 98 5.80 -7.17 18.92
N GLU A 99 7.01 -6.87 18.44
CA GLU A 99 7.46 -5.51 18.15
C GLU A 99 6.61 -4.85 17.07
N THR A 100 6.34 -5.57 15.98
CA THR A 100 5.48 -5.08 14.88
C THR A 100 4.06 -4.78 15.37
N LYS A 101 3.46 -5.66 16.18
CA LYS A 101 2.14 -5.43 16.79
C LYS A 101 2.14 -4.16 17.67
N ALA A 102 3.20 -3.93 18.45
CA ALA A 102 3.33 -2.73 19.24
C ALA A 102 3.43 -1.46 18.37
N LEU A 103 4.22 -1.51 17.29
CA LEU A 103 4.34 -0.40 16.34
C LEU A 103 3.01 -0.07 15.65
N LEU A 104 2.26 -1.10 15.22
CA LEU A 104 0.94 -0.91 14.62
C LEU A 104 -0.05 -0.26 15.59
N ALA A 105 -0.03 -0.66 16.86
CA ALA A 105 -0.87 -0.04 17.90
C ALA A 105 -0.51 1.43 18.12
N GLN A 106 0.79 1.78 18.10
CA GLN A 106 1.23 3.19 18.17
C GLN A 106 0.77 3.99 16.95
N LEU A 107 0.87 3.41 15.75
CA LEU A 107 0.41 4.05 14.52
C LEU A 107 -1.10 4.32 14.56
N GLU A 108 -1.88 3.36 15.04
CA GLU A 108 -3.34 3.50 15.22
C GLU A 108 -3.66 4.61 16.22
N ALA A 109 -2.99 4.65 17.37
CA ALA A 109 -3.17 5.71 18.37
C ALA A 109 -2.88 7.10 17.79
N CYS A 110 -1.77 7.25 17.06
CA CYS A 110 -1.42 8.50 16.37
C CYS A 110 -2.49 8.91 15.35
N TRP A 111 -3.03 7.94 14.61
CA TRP A 111 -4.06 8.19 13.60
C TRP A 111 -5.41 8.59 14.21
N CYS A 112 -5.79 7.98 15.34
CA CYS A 112 -6.99 8.36 16.09
C CYS A 112 -6.88 9.78 16.64
N ASN A 113 -5.73 10.14 17.23
CA ASN A 113 -5.48 11.46 17.78
C ASN A 113 -5.49 12.55 16.70
N ALA A 114 -4.93 12.27 15.52
CA ALA A 114 -4.92 13.19 14.39
C ALA A 114 -6.31 13.44 13.76
N ASN A 115 -7.26 12.51 13.93
CA ASN A 115 -8.64 12.65 13.43
C ASN A 115 -9.60 13.28 14.47
N GLN A 116 -9.13 13.63 15.67
CA GLN A 116 -9.91 14.34 16.69
C GLN A 116 -9.73 15.87 16.65
N THR A 117 -8.86 16.39 15.76
CA THR A 117 -8.55 17.83 15.62
C THR A 117 -8.96 18.42 14.26
N CYS A 118 -10.18 18.11 13.80
CA CYS A 118 -10.87 18.83 12.72
C CYS A 118 -12.36 18.93 13.03
#